data_AF-W0I4X0-F1
#
_entry.id   AF-W0I4X0-F1
#
_cell.length_a   1.000
_cell.length_b   1.000
_cell.length_c   1.000
_cell.angle_alpha   90.00
_cell.angle_beta   90.00
_cell.angle_gamma   90.00
#
_symmetry.space_group_name_H-M   'P 1'
#
loop_
_entity.id
_entity.type
_entity.pdbx_description
1 polymer ?
#
loop_
_entity_poly.entity_id
_entity_poly.type
_entity_poly.pdbx_seq_one_letter_code
_entity_poly.pdbx_strand_id
1 'polypeptide(L)'
;MFQKFGYHFHAYQPGDIIYIHDGSGWDPIKYSERLSPVSLRIRDIEVKGRNWTRAIIKAYEYVDDTLMLLKKGSVSVDFEPFTLYMVLRYKPKIYGEIVETFQNYVEAVPTVPFHPIMPHLSIFEQKILAKVSFDFYEPFIKDKSVVGFWLPENVITRKTAGIITEATDKGIVFLLDERQFVGLNLPQAKFSCNTYKCDGRTAFLFGRDHQLSDAFAFNTLDAEGLIRAVAEGRVDVFKEKEGIPYLVFLSSDLEALLSNPQQLDKFLKWVKGLKEKGVEAVNAVEFVRKKLSAEYKCLEGECSEQFRINVKDYSSWSDYYDLSIDGRTSDMRWTGVRREDNKVINRWHKGKKVSQLWKFALTKLFRELNRAVRFGVMDLIKKYSNADDDSIEEFLVRYARIFFREHYEYFDLDTSVDYVTEPIKDVDPALSLKLGRIYYIMLLANHSCPRFWENIDTRVTFGNVVAISKALIELIEIYIEENSERANFLLLEYMKLLAFPQLYYDYDLFRMQGLEGWETSEEAWFASLESEVPNSKYNVVTRAALYIGKEDLPQDIRSAIESLYDLKQAVADTGHISGERHGEWENKEWCEHRSV
;
A
#
# COMPACT_ATOMS: atom_id res chain seq x y z
N MET A 1 -32.13 -13.77 -10.75
CA MET A 1 -31.66 -12.66 -11.61
C MET A 1 -30.36 -13.10 -12.28
N PHE A 2 -30.04 -12.54 -13.43
CA PHE A 2 -28.73 -12.74 -14.07
C PHE A 2 -27.65 -11.83 -13.46
N GLN A 3 -28.07 -10.76 -12.78
CA GLN A 3 -27.21 -9.97 -11.91
C GLN A 3 -26.43 -10.82 -10.92
N LYS A 4 -25.13 -10.53 -10.85
CA LYS A 4 -24.17 -11.05 -9.89
C LYS A 4 -23.65 -9.90 -9.02
N PHE A 5 -23.20 -10.24 -7.83
CA PHE A 5 -22.61 -9.30 -6.88
C PHE A 5 -21.23 -9.78 -6.45
N GLY A 6 -20.23 -8.92 -6.55
CA GLY A 6 -18.87 -9.21 -6.09
C GLY A 6 -18.39 -8.12 -5.14
N TYR A 7 -17.79 -8.53 -4.02
CA TYR A 7 -17.11 -7.61 -3.11
C TYR A 7 -15.64 -8.01 -3.01
N HIS A 8 -14.77 -7.02 -3.02
CA HIS A 8 -13.36 -7.19 -2.72
C HIS A 8 -12.95 -6.40 -1.49
N PHE A 9 -12.14 -7.02 -0.63
CA PHE A 9 -11.55 -6.38 0.53
C PHE A 9 -10.04 -6.32 0.42
N HIS A 10 -9.48 -5.13 0.68
CA HIS A 10 -8.04 -4.89 0.73
C HIS A 10 -7.57 -4.76 2.17
N ALA A 11 -6.72 -5.67 2.65
CA ALA A 11 -6.21 -5.63 4.04
C ALA A 11 -4.77 -5.15 4.08
N TYR A 12 -4.52 -4.08 4.83
CA TYR A 12 -3.17 -3.52 4.95
C TYR A 12 -3.01 -2.71 6.24
N GLN A 13 -1.87 -2.92 6.90
CA GLN A 13 -1.38 -2.12 8.03
C GLN A 13 0.05 -1.65 7.77
N PRO A 14 0.36 -0.35 7.93
CA PRO A 14 1.73 0.16 7.79
C PRO A 14 2.66 -0.29 8.93
N GLY A 15 2.14 -0.98 9.94
CA GLY A 15 2.86 -1.31 11.16
C GLY A 15 3.02 -0.12 12.10
N ASP A 16 3.68 -0.35 13.23
CA ASP A 16 3.98 0.65 14.25
C ASP A 16 5.49 0.73 14.54
N ILE A 17 6.32 0.49 13.53
CA ILE A 17 7.79 0.50 13.63
C ILE A 17 8.27 1.92 13.96
N ILE A 18 9.05 2.06 15.04
CA ILE A 18 9.68 3.33 15.43
C ILE A 18 11.21 3.29 15.45
N TYR A 19 11.80 2.09 15.48
CA TYR A 19 13.24 1.87 15.38
C TYR A 19 13.51 0.44 14.90
N ILE A 20 14.30 0.29 13.83
CA ILE A 20 14.71 -1.02 13.32
C ILE A 20 16.03 -1.39 13.98
N HIS A 21 16.07 -2.55 14.65
CA HIS A 21 17.26 -3.03 15.35
C HIS A 21 18.36 -3.40 14.36
N ASP A 22 19.62 -3.29 14.76
CA ASP A 22 20.74 -3.80 14.00
C ASP A 22 20.54 -5.26 13.61
N GLY A 23 21.04 -5.61 12.42
CA GLY A 23 20.98 -6.97 11.92
C GLY A 23 21.94 -7.19 10.77
N SER A 24 22.37 -8.44 10.65
CA SER A 24 23.29 -8.89 9.59
C SER A 24 22.61 -8.98 8.22
N GLY A 25 21.27 -9.01 8.17
CA GLY A 25 20.51 -9.31 6.95
C GLY A 25 20.31 -10.81 6.70
N TRP A 26 20.80 -11.67 7.59
CA TRP A 26 20.59 -13.12 7.49
C TRP A 26 19.24 -13.56 8.00
N ASP A 27 18.48 -12.68 8.64
CA ASP A 27 17.19 -12.98 9.26
C ASP A 27 16.19 -11.87 8.93
N PRO A 28 14.88 -12.15 9.05
CA PRO A 28 13.88 -11.11 9.05
C PRO A 28 14.20 -9.98 10.03
N ILE A 29 13.80 -8.76 9.68
CA ILE A 29 14.06 -7.59 10.51
C ILE A 29 13.40 -7.72 11.89
N LYS A 30 14.08 -7.20 12.92
CA LYS A 30 13.53 -6.98 14.26
C LYS A 30 13.43 -5.47 14.50
N TYR A 31 12.46 -5.06 15.30
CA TYR A 31 12.18 -3.65 15.51
C TYR A 31 11.48 -3.39 16.84
N SER A 32 11.63 -2.16 17.31
CA SER A 32 10.81 -1.58 18.38
C SER A 32 9.54 -1.02 17.77
N GLU A 33 8.41 -1.26 18.44
CA GLU A 33 7.12 -0.72 18.06
C GLU A 33 6.72 0.44 18.96
N ARG A 34 5.88 1.32 18.42
CA ARG A 34 5.15 2.34 19.18
C ARG A 34 4.36 1.69 20.32
N LEU A 35 4.31 2.41 21.44
CA LEU A 35 3.43 2.12 22.56
C LEU A 35 2.42 3.26 22.69
N SER A 36 1.28 3.08 22.05
CA SER A 36 0.15 4.02 21.95
C SER A 36 -1.17 3.25 22.15
N PRO A 37 -1.51 2.88 23.39
CA PRO A 37 -2.66 2.04 23.68
C PRO A 37 -3.95 2.56 23.04
N VAL A 38 -4.66 1.65 22.37
CA VAL A 38 -5.91 1.93 21.66
C VAL A 38 -6.79 0.69 21.69
N SER A 39 -8.09 0.90 21.64
CA SER A 39 -9.05 -0.18 21.45
C SER A 39 -10.04 0.07 20.31
N LEU A 40 -10.56 -1.02 19.76
CA LEU A 40 -11.61 -1.03 18.76
C LEU A 40 -12.83 -1.73 19.33
N ARG A 41 -14.01 -1.19 19.07
CA ARG A 41 -15.27 -1.80 19.48
C ARG A 41 -15.87 -2.59 18.32
N ILE A 42 -16.02 -3.90 18.51
CA ILE A 42 -16.60 -4.82 17.54
C ILE A 42 -17.79 -5.48 18.22
N ARG A 43 -19.01 -5.20 17.76
CA ARG A 43 -20.25 -5.52 18.47
C ARG A 43 -20.22 -5.00 19.93
N ASP A 44 -20.30 -5.90 20.89
CA ASP A 44 -20.21 -5.65 22.34
C ASP A 44 -18.80 -5.88 22.92
N ILE A 45 -17.84 -6.28 22.09
CA ILE A 45 -16.48 -6.61 22.51
C ILE A 45 -15.54 -5.43 22.30
N GLU A 46 -14.68 -5.17 23.28
CA GLU A 46 -13.58 -4.23 23.19
C GLU A 46 -12.26 -4.97 22.88
N VAL A 47 -11.68 -4.72 21.71
CA VAL A 47 -10.41 -5.31 21.27
C VAL A 47 -9.27 -4.34 21.54
N LYS A 48 -8.47 -4.62 22.57
CA LYS A 48 -7.36 -3.76 23.01
C LYS A 48 -6.03 -4.12 22.32
N GLY A 49 -5.30 -3.11 21.87
CA GLY A 49 -3.92 -3.20 21.39
C GLY A 49 -2.97 -2.32 22.20
N ARG A 50 -1.68 -2.67 22.18
CA ARG A 50 -0.61 -1.78 22.68
C ARG A 50 -0.35 -0.60 21.74
N ASN A 51 -0.80 -0.74 20.50
CA ASN A 51 -0.76 0.21 19.40
C ASN A 51 -1.85 -0.21 18.39
N TRP A 52 -2.00 0.59 17.34
CA TRP A 52 -3.03 0.38 16.31
C TRP A 52 -2.89 -0.96 15.61
N THR A 53 -1.67 -1.28 15.14
CA THR A 53 -1.39 -2.52 14.40
C THR A 53 -1.81 -3.74 15.21
N ARG A 54 -1.44 -3.80 16.50
CA ARG A 54 -1.78 -4.94 17.37
C ARG A 54 -3.26 -5.00 17.75
N ALA A 55 -3.99 -3.89 17.70
CA ALA A 55 -5.45 -3.89 17.86
C ALA A 55 -6.11 -4.47 16.61
N ILE A 56 -5.69 -4.03 15.41
CA ILE A 56 -6.22 -4.51 14.13
C ILE A 56 -5.90 -5.98 13.90
N ILE A 57 -4.68 -6.45 14.17
CA ILE A 57 -4.33 -7.88 14.00
C ILE A 57 -5.27 -8.78 14.82
N LYS A 58 -5.65 -8.38 16.04
CA LYS A 58 -6.65 -9.12 16.84
C LYS A 58 -8.04 -8.99 16.24
N ALA A 59 -8.39 -7.83 15.69
CA ALA A 59 -9.68 -7.59 15.07
C ALA A 59 -9.89 -8.43 13.80
N TYR A 60 -8.81 -8.80 13.09
CA TYR A 60 -8.91 -9.68 11.92
C TYR A 60 -9.48 -11.07 12.23
N GLU A 61 -9.35 -11.59 13.46
CA GLU A 61 -10.00 -12.85 13.87
C GLU A 61 -11.53 -12.76 13.68
N TYR A 62 -12.14 -11.65 14.12
CA TYR A 62 -13.58 -11.41 13.97
C TYR A 62 -14.02 -11.16 12.53
N VAL A 63 -13.10 -10.62 11.72
CA VAL A 63 -13.33 -10.43 10.29
C VAL A 63 -13.31 -11.78 9.58
N ASP A 64 -12.31 -12.61 9.84
CA ASP A 64 -12.19 -13.96 9.27
C ASP A 64 -13.41 -14.83 9.62
N ASP A 65 -13.81 -14.85 10.89
CA ASP A 65 -15.05 -15.49 11.35
C ASP A 65 -16.27 -15.05 10.53
N THR A 66 -16.35 -13.76 10.21
CA THR A 66 -17.45 -13.19 9.42
C THR A 66 -17.36 -13.58 7.94
N LEU A 67 -16.16 -13.61 7.37
CA LEU A 67 -15.94 -14.05 5.98
C LEU A 67 -16.31 -15.53 5.81
N MET A 68 -16.01 -16.38 6.79
CA MET A 68 -16.35 -17.80 6.81
C MET A 68 -17.87 -18.08 6.88
N LEU A 69 -18.68 -17.10 7.30
CA LEU A 69 -20.16 -17.19 7.25
C LEU A 69 -20.75 -16.91 5.86
N LEU A 70 -19.96 -16.38 4.92
CA LEU A 70 -20.41 -16.12 3.55
C LEU A 70 -20.51 -17.42 2.75
N LYS A 71 -20.94 -17.38 1.49
CA LYS A 71 -20.84 -18.56 0.60
C LYS A 71 -19.42 -18.65 0.06
N LYS A 72 -18.79 -19.84 0.08
CA LYS A 72 -17.49 -20.07 -0.58
C LYS A 72 -17.43 -19.44 -1.98
N GLY A 73 -16.37 -18.68 -2.25
CA GLY A 73 -16.11 -17.99 -3.50
C GLY A 73 -16.91 -16.69 -3.72
N SER A 74 -17.66 -16.20 -2.72
CA SER A 74 -18.49 -15.00 -2.87
C SER A 74 -17.71 -13.69 -2.96
N VAL A 75 -16.55 -13.62 -2.30
CA VAL A 75 -15.73 -12.42 -2.18
C VAL A 75 -14.27 -12.73 -2.52
N SER A 76 -13.51 -11.68 -2.83
CA SER A 76 -12.06 -11.76 -2.97
C SER A 76 -11.37 -10.90 -1.92
N VAL A 77 -10.21 -11.33 -1.44
CA VAL A 77 -9.44 -10.61 -0.42
C VAL A 77 -7.97 -10.59 -0.82
N ASP A 78 -7.32 -9.45 -0.68
CA ASP A 78 -5.87 -9.36 -0.64
C ASP A 78 -5.40 -8.96 0.75
N PHE A 79 -4.22 -9.44 1.13
CA PHE A 79 -3.53 -9.07 2.35
C PHE A 79 -2.14 -8.61 1.95
N GLU A 80 -1.80 -7.36 2.26
CA GLU A 80 -0.46 -6.85 1.99
C GLU A 80 0.60 -7.76 2.64
N PRO A 81 1.64 -8.18 1.91
CA PRO A 81 2.60 -9.20 2.37
C PRO A 81 3.19 -8.96 3.76
N PHE A 82 3.62 -7.74 4.08
CA PHE A 82 4.18 -7.42 5.40
C PHE A 82 3.11 -7.38 6.49
N THR A 83 1.88 -7.00 6.16
CA THR A 83 0.72 -7.07 7.06
C THR A 83 0.44 -8.51 7.46
N LEU A 84 0.33 -9.42 6.50
CA LEU A 84 0.10 -10.84 6.79
C LEU A 84 1.27 -11.46 7.57
N TYR A 85 2.50 -11.05 7.25
CA TYR A 85 3.68 -11.46 7.99
C TYR A 85 3.69 -10.92 9.44
N MET A 86 3.25 -9.69 9.69
CA MET A 86 3.06 -9.17 11.06
C MET A 86 1.98 -9.96 11.82
N VAL A 87 0.90 -10.39 11.16
CA VAL A 87 -0.08 -11.31 11.76
C VAL A 87 0.61 -12.61 12.18
N LEU A 88 1.40 -13.24 11.30
CA LEU A 88 2.15 -14.46 11.62
C LEU A 88 3.05 -14.29 12.84
N ARG A 89 3.84 -13.21 12.87
CA ARG A 89 4.81 -12.95 13.94
C ARG A 89 4.17 -12.64 15.29
N TYR A 90 2.99 -12.02 15.31
CA TYR A 90 2.31 -11.62 16.55
C TYR A 90 1.24 -12.61 17.02
N LYS A 91 0.45 -13.14 16.09
CA LYS A 91 -0.70 -14.03 16.31
C LYS A 91 -0.74 -15.14 15.26
N PRO A 92 0.16 -16.14 15.35
CA PRO A 92 0.24 -17.22 14.36
C PRO A 92 -1.05 -18.05 14.22
N LYS A 93 -1.89 -18.13 15.27
CA LYS A 93 -3.23 -18.72 15.19
C LYS A 93 -4.13 -18.00 14.18
N ILE A 94 -4.20 -16.66 14.28
CA ILE A 94 -5.00 -15.82 13.38
C ILE A 94 -4.45 -15.91 11.95
N TYR A 95 -3.13 -15.97 11.79
CA TYR A 95 -2.52 -16.21 10.48
C TYR A 95 -2.97 -17.56 9.88
N GLY A 96 -2.96 -18.63 10.66
CA GLY A 96 -3.40 -19.95 10.21
C GLY A 96 -4.85 -19.97 9.74
N GLU A 97 -5.74 -19.29 10.48
CA GLU A 97 -7.16 -19.11 10.15
C GLU A 97 -7.32 -18.34 8.81
N ILE A 98 -6.65 -17.19 8.66
CA ILE A 98 -6.68 -16.39 7.42
C ILE A 98 -6.13 -17.20 6.23
N VAL A 99 -5.04 -17.95 6.42
CA VAL A 99 -4.45 -18.81 5.37
C VAL A 99 -5.44 -19.90 4.95
N GLU A 100 -6.12 -20.55 5.89
CA GLU A 100 -7.15 -21.54 5.57
C GLU A 100 -8.30 -20.91 4.76
N THR A 101 -8.75 -19.73 5.16
CA THR A 101 -9.75 -18.93 4.44
C THR A 101 -9.29 -18.60 3.01
N PHE A 102 -8.02 -18.23 2.82
CA PHE A 102 -7.44 -17.93 1.51
C PHE A 102 -7.32 -19.16 0.59
N GLN A 103 -6.96 -20.30 1.16
CA GLN A 103 -6.83 -21.55 0.39
C GLN A 103 -8.19 -22.10 -0.02
N ASN A 104 -9.20 -21.97 0.84
CA ASN A 104 -10.41 -22.78 0.74
C ASN A 104 -11.71 -21.99 0.57
N TYR A 105 -11.78 -20.71 0.94
CA TYR A 105 -13.06 -20.02 1.12
C TYR A 105 -13.23 -18.77 0.26
N VAL A 106 -12.25 -17.87 0.27
CA VAL A 106 -12.27 -16.61 -0.51
C VAL A 106 -11.29 -16.68 -1.67
N GLU A 107 -11.49 -15.84 -2.68
CA GLU A 107 -10.48 -15.71 -3.74
C GLU A 107 -9.32 -14.84 -3.24
N ALA A 108 -8.17 -15.47 -2.98
CA ALA A 108 -6.92 -14.76 -2.68
C ALA A 108 -6.45 -13.94 -3.89
N VAL A 109 -6.20 -12.65 -3.68
CA VAL A 109 -5.75 -11.69 -4.69
C VAL A 109 -4.34 -11.22 -4.34
N PRO A 110 -3.34 -11.43 -5.22
CA PRO A 110 -2.02 -10.84 -5.07
C PRO A 110 -2.04 -9.31 -4.94
N THR A 111 -1.18 -8.78 -4.07
CA THR A 111 -0.92 -7.35 -3.94
C THR A 111 0.56 -7.08 -3.66
N VAL A 112 0.92 -5.80 -3.69
CA VAL A 112 2.30 -5.32 -3.66
C VAL A 112 2.82 -5.21 -2.22
N PRO A 113 3.99 -5.80 -1.90
CA PRO A 113 4.66 -5.59 -0.62
C PRO A 113 4.83 -4.10 -0.32
N PHE A 114 4.61 -3.74 0.94
CA PHE A 114 4.79 -2.40 1.52
C PHE A 114 3.86 -1.32 0.95
N HIS A 115 2.85 -1.68 0.16
CA HIS A 115 1.80 -0.77 -0.32
C HIS A 115 2.31 0.61 -0.85
N PRO A 116 3.30 0.66 -1.77
CA PRO A 116 3.72 1.92 -2.37
C PRO A 116 2.78 2.33 -3.49
N ILE A 117 2.71 3.63 -3.79
CA ILE A 117 2.09 4.05 -5.06
C ILE A 117 3.02 3.62 -6.20
N MET A 118 2.70 2.51 -6.87
CA MET A 118 3.57 1.86 -7.86
C MET A 118 4.05 2.82 -8.96
N PRO A 119 3.18 3.63 -9.62
CA PRO A 119 3.63 4.61 -10.61
C PRO A 119 4.54 5.72 -10.07
N HIS A 120 4.59 5.91 -8.75
CA HIS A 120 5.53 6.82 -8.10
C HIS A 120 6.88 6.20 -7.82
N LEU A 121 7.11 4.90 -8.04
CA LEU A 121 8.43 4.28 -7.93
C LEU A 121 9.18 4.28 -9.26
N SER A 122 10.49 4.03 -9.24
CA SER A 122 11.21 3.73 -10.48
C SER A 122 10.86 2.34 -10.97
N ILE A 123 11.07 2.09 -12.26
CA ILE A 123 10.77 0.81 -12.92
C ILE A 123 11.46 -0.37 -12.21
N PHE A 124 12.71 -0.19 -11.78
CA PHE A 124 13.49 -1.23 -11.12
C PHE A 124 12.80 -1.73 -9.84
N GLU A 125 12.44 -0.81 -8.93
CA GLU A 125 11.69 -1.14 -7.72
C GLU A 125 10.32 -1.77 -8.06
N GLN A 126 9.63 -1.28 -9.09
CA GLN A 126 8.35 -1.85 -9.51
C GLN A 126 8.49 -3.30 -9.99
N LYS A 127 9.53 -3.63 -10.76
CA LYS A 127 9.77 -4.99 -11.26
C LYS A 127 10.03 -5.98 -10.12
N ILE A 128 10.88 -5.60 -9.16
CA ILE A 128 11.17 -6.44 -7.99
C ILE A 128 9.89 -6.67 -7.19
N LEU A 129 9.19 -5.59 -6.85
CA LEU A 129 7.94 -5.70 -6.08
C LEU A 129 6.87 -6.51 -6.82
N ALA A 130 6.75 -6.38 -8.14
CA ALA A 130 5.83 -7.17 -8.95
C ALA A 130 6.13 -8.68 -8.86
N LYS A 131 7.39 -9.07 -9.05
CA LYS A 131 7.82 -10.48 -8.94
C LYS A 131 7.63 -11.02 -7.52
N VAL A 132 8.02 -10.24 -6.49
CA VAL A 132 7.81 -10.61 -5.08
C VAL A 132 6.32 -10.76 -4.74
N SER A 133 5.44 -9.95 -5.33
CA SER A 133 3.99 -10.07 -5.14
C SER A 133 3.48 -11.46 -5.52
N PHE A 134 3.92 -11.98 -6.68
CA PHE A 134 3.51 -13.32 -7.12
C PHE A 134 4.23 -14.42 -6.36
N ASP A 135 5.52 -14.24 -6.05
CA ASP A 135 6.30 -15.20 -5.27
C ASP A 135 5.73 -15.44 -3.87
N PHE A 136 5.38 -14.36 -3.16
CA PHE A 136 4.75 -14.43 -1.83
C PHE A 136 3.37 -15.10 -1.89
N TYR A 137 2.61 -14.87 -2.97
CA TYR A 137 1.27 -15.41 -3.12
C TYR A 137 1.22 -16.81 -3.72
N GLU A 138 2.35 -17.37 -4.16
CA GLU A 138 2.43 -18.67 -4.83
C GLU A 138 1.65 -19.79 -4.10
N PRO A 139 1.71 -19.92 -2.75
CA PRO A 139 0.91 -20.91 -2.02
C PRO A 139 -0.61 -20.85 -2.27
N PHE A 140 -1.13 -19.68 -2.64
CA PHE A 140 -2.56 -19.44 -2.86
C PHE A 140 -2.97 -19.43 -4.34
N ILE A 141 -2.00 -19.31 -5.25
CA ILE A 141 -2.29 -19.04 -6.68
C ILE A 141 -1.63 -19.99 -7.67
N LYS A 142 -0.72 -20.88 -7.24
CA LYS A 142 0.05 -21.76 -8.14
C LYS A 142 -0.80 -22.47 -9.20
N ASP A 143 -1.93 -23.05 -8.80
CA ASP A 143 -2.82 -23.85 -9.67
C ASP A 143 -3.86 -23.02 -10.44
N LYS A 144 -3.81 -21.69 -10.33
CA LYS A 144 -4.77 -20.78 -10.96
C LYS A 144 -4.20 -20.23 -12.28
N SER A 145 -4.98 -20.33 -13.35
CA SER A 145 -4.64 -19.75 -14.67
C SER A 145 -4.97 -18.27 -14.80
N VAL A 146 -5.96 -17.79 -14.03
CA VAL A 146 -6.37 -16.38 -13.94
C VAL A 146 -6.41 -15.98 -12.48
N VAL A 147 -5.83 -14.84 -12.14
CA VAL A 147 -5.74 -14.30 -10.77
C VAL A 147 -6.15 -12.83 -10.76
N GLY A 148 -6.68 -12.36 -9.63
CA GLY A 148 -6.85 -10.92 -9.40
C GLY A 148 -5.50 -10.24 -9.16
N PHE A 149 -5.45 -8.92 -9.25
CA PHE A 149 -4.32 -8.15 -8.74
C PHE A 149 -4.78 -6.83 -8.17
N TRP A 150 -4.34 -6.52 -6.94
CA TRP A 150 -4.60 -5.25 -6.27
C TRP A 150 -3.37 -4.35 -6.34
N LEU A 151 -3.48 -3.27 -7.10
CA LEU A 151 -2.50 -2.18 -7.04
C LEU A 151 -2.83 -1.28 -5.84
N PRO A 152 -1.83 -0.89 -5.03
CA PRO A 152 -2.03 0.07 -3.94
C PRO A 152 -2.77 1.31 -4.40
N GLU A 153 -3.87 1.61 -3.72
CA GLU A 153 -4.78 2.72 -4.03
C GLU A 153 -5.40 2.67 -5.45
N ASN A 154 -5.29 1.52 -6.11
CA ASN A 154 -5.59 1.30 -7.52
C ASN A 154 -4.91 2.33 -8.45
N VAL A 155 -3.81 2.95 -8.00
CA VAL A 155 -3.06 3.91 -8.81
C VAL A 155 -2.32 3.16 -9.89
N ILE A 156 -2.76 3.33 -11.13
CA ILE A 156 -2.31 2.54 -12.28
C ILE A 156 -1.84 3.43 -13.42
N THR A 157 -0.82 2.97 -14.13
CA THR A 157 -0.48 3.47 -15.47
C THR A 157 -0.31 2.28 -16.39
N ARG A 158 -0.40 2.51 -17.70
CA ARG A 158 -0.17 1.46 -18.71
C ARG A 158 1.16 0.74 -18.52
N LYS A 159 2.21 1.51 -18.23
CA LYS A 159 3.55 0.99 -17.98
C LYS A 159 3.61 0.11 -16.73
N THR A 160 2.97 0.55 -15.64
CA THR A 160 2.89 -0.23 -14.39
C THR A 160 2.12 -1.53 -14.61
N ALA A 161 0.99 -1.46 -15.33
CA ALA A 161 0.21 -2.64 -15.68
C ALA A 161 1.03 -3.63 -16.52
N GLY A 162 1.80 -3.13 -17.50
CA GLY A 162 2.75 -3.93 -18.28
C GLY A 162 3.72 -4.70 -17.38
N ILE A 163 4.40 -4.00 -16.46
CA ILE A 163 5.33 -4.60 -15.49
C ILE A 163 4.66 -5.71 -14.66
N ILE A 164 3.46 -5.49 -14.14
CA ILE A 164 2.72 -6.53 -13.39
C ILE A 164 2.40 -7.73 -14.27
N THR A 165 1.88 -7.50 -15.49
CA THR A 165 1.50 -8.59 -16.39
C THR A 165 2.68 -9.36 -16.96
N GLU A 166 3.89 -8.78 -16.99
CA GLU A 166 5.14 -9.44 -17.39
C GLU A 166 5.73 -10.28 -16.25
N ALA A 167 5.42 -9.96 -14.98
CA ALA A 167 5.96 -10.66 -13.81
C ALA A 167 5.30 -12.03 -13.52
N THR A 168 4.32 -12.46 -14.31
CA THR A 168 3.67 -13.76 -14.19
C THR A 168 3.17 -14.26 -15.54
N ASP A 169 3.01 -15.58 -15.71
CA ASP A 169 2.38 -16.17 -16.91
C ASP A 169 0.85 -16.34 -16.77
N LYS A 170 0.29 -15.95 -15.63
CA LYS A 170 -1.16 -16.03 -15.35
C LYS A 170 -1.91 -14.87 -16.01
N GLY A 171 -3.17 -15.11 -16.39
CA GLY A 171 -4.10 -14.04 -16.77
C GLY A 171 -4.42 -13.15 -15.56
N ILE A 172 -4.39 -11.83 -15.74
CA ILE A 172 -4.61 -10.86 -14.65
C ILE A 172 -6.01 -10.24 -14.73
N VAL A 173 -6.67 -10.10 -13.58
CA VAL A 173 -7.86 -9.25 -13.39
C VAL A 173 -7.49 -8.07 -12.49
N PHE A 174 -7.30 -6.88 -13.07
CA PHE A 174 -7.08 -5.68 -12.27
C PHE A 174 -8.39 -5.24 -11.60
N LEU A 175 -8.36 -5.11 -10.27
CA LEU A 175 -9.47 -4.59 -9.49
C LEU A 175 -9.26 -3.09 -9.29
N LEU A 176 -10.13 -2.28 -9.88
CA LEU A 176 -10.01 -0.83 -10.03
C LEU A 176 -11.30 -0.12 -9.59
N ASP A 177 -11.43 1.16 -9.92
CA ASP A 177 -12.62 2.00 -9.75
C ASP A 177 -13.21 2.43 -11.11
N GLU A 178 -14.54 2.44 -11.26
CA GLU A 178 -15.16 2.79 -12.55
C GLU A 178 -14.87 4.23 -13.00
N ARG A 179 -14.51 5.12 -12.05
CA ARG A 179 -14.07 6.50 -12.35
C ARG A 179 -12.70 6.55 -13.05
N GLN A 180 -11.98 5.44 -13.12
CA GLN A 180 -10.70 5.36 -13.82
C GLN A 180 -10.87 5.13 -15.33
N PHE A 181 -12.06 4.74 -15.79
CA PHE A 181 -12.27 4.33 -17.18
C PHE A 181 -12.38 5.53 -18.14
N VAL A 182 -11.74 5.41 -19.30
CA VAL A 182 -11.73 6.42 -20.37
C VAL A 182 -12.08 5.81 -21.73
N GLY A 183 -12.61 6.66 -22.62
CA GLY A 183 -12.96 6.25 -23.98
C GLY A 183 -14.19 5.35 -24.07
N LEU A 184 -15.15 5.51 -23.14
CA LEU A 184 -16.36 4.70 -23.08
C LEU A 184 -17.63 5.54 -23.12
N ASN A 185 -18.67 4.92 -23.66
CA ASN A 185 -20.04 5.19 -23.25
C ASN A 185 -20.29 4.33 -21.99
N LEU A 186 -20.17 4.91 -20.80
CA LEU A 186 -20.24 4.21 -19.49
C LEU A 186 -21.33 3.12 -19.37
N PRO A 187 -22.57 3.30 -19.90
CA PRO A 187 -23.60 2.26 -19.82
C PRO A 187 -23.27 0.94 -20.55
N GLN A 188 -22.40 0.93 -21.57
CA GLN A 188 -22.03 -0.28 -22.31
C GLN A 188 -20.95 -1.12 -21.61
N ALA A 189 -20.05 -0.45 -20.88
CA ALA A 189 -18.95 -1.12 -20.15
C ALA A 189 -19.35 -1.57 -18.75
N LYS A 190 -20.39 -0.95 -18.17
CA LYS A 190 -20.78 -1.21 -16.78
C LYS A 190 -21.21 -2.67 -16.61
N PHE A 191 -20.63 -3.31 -15.58
CA PHE A 191 -20.89 -4.70 -15.18
C PHE A 191 -20.52 -5.81 -16.18
N SER A 192 -19.90 -5.47 -17.32
CA SER A 192 -19.42 -6.43 -18.32
C SER A 192 -18.01 -6.93 -18.00
N CYS A 193 -17.63 -8.08 -18.55
CA CYS A 193 -16.24 -8.55 -18.52
C CYS A 193 -15.41 -7.81 -19.58
N ASN A 194 -14.72 -6.76 -19.17
CA ASN A 194 -13.90 -5.91 -20.03
C ASN A 194 -12.43 -6.30 -19.98
N THR A 195 -11.68 -5.93 -21.03
CA THR A 195 -10.24 -6.13 -21.12
C THR A 195 -9.48 -4.80 -21.22
N TYR A 196 -8.17 -4.83 -20.92
CA TYR A 196 -7.26 -3.69 -20.99
C TYR A 196 -5.89 -4.12 -21.51
N LYS A 197 -5.41 -3.39 -22.52
CA LYS A 197 -4.12 -3.67 -23.18
C LYS A 197 -2.96 -3.04 -22.40
N CYS A 198 -2.19 -3.90 -21.76
CA CYS A 198 -1.01 -3.63 -20.93
C CYS A 198 0.26 -3.92 -21.74
N ASP A 199 0.82 -2.92 -22.43
CA ASP A 199 2.08 -2.98 -23.21
C ASP A 199 2.56 -4.39 -23.63
N GLY A 200 1.79 -5.06 -24.51
CA GLY A 200 2.16 -6.37 -25.08
C GLY A 200 1.28 -7.53 -24.61
N ARG A 201 0.65 -7.42 -23.45
CA ARG A 201 -0.34 -8.38 -22.91
C ARG A 201 -1.70 -7.73 -22.70
N THR A 202 -2.71 -8.55 -22.45
CA THR A 202 -4.06 -8.08 -22.12
C THR A 202 -4.48 -8.66 -20.80
N ALA A 203 -5.02 -7.78 -19.95
CA ALA A 203 -5.60 -8.12 -18.68
C ALA A 203 -7.12 -7.90 -18.73
N PHE A 204 -7.84 -8.56 -17.84
CA PHE A 204 -9.21 -8.22 -17.50
C PHE A 204 -9.22 -7.10 -16.46
N LEU A 205 -10.36 -6.46 -16.29
CA LEU A 205 -10.53 -5.48 -15.22
C LEU A 205 -11.99 -5.40 -14.76
N PHE A 206 -12.16 -4.97 -13.52
CA PHE A 206 -13.43 -4.51 -12.98
C PHE A 206 -13.24 -3.18 -12.25
N GLY A 207 -14.23 -2.30 -12.35
CA GLY A 207 -14.25 -1.00 -11.69
C GLY A 207 -15.34 -0.99 -10.63
N ARG A 208 -14.99 -0.69 -9.38
CA ARG A 208 -15.97 -0.59 -8.29
C ARG A 208 -16.91 0.58 -8.51
N ASP A 209 -18.16 0.45 -8.05
CA ASP A 209 -19.05 1.60 -7.82
C ASP A 209 -18.67 2.24 -6.46
N HIS A 210 -17.92 3.35 -6.52
CA HIS A 210 -17.39 4.00 -5.32
C HIS A 210 -18.48 4.48 -4.37
N GLN A 211 -19.58 5.04 -4.88
CA GLN A 211 -20.63 5.64 -4.04
C GLN A 211 -21.25 4.57 -3.14
N LEU A 212 -21.49 3.40 -3.72
CA LEU A 212 -22.11 2.29 -3.00
C LEU A 212 -21.12 1.57 -2.07
N SER A 213 -19.86 1.43 -2.50
CA SER A 213 -18.80 0.88 -1.65
C SER A 213 -18.59 1.75 -0.41
N ASP A 214 -18.48 3.07 -0.60
CA ASP A 214 -18.26 4.04 0.47
C ASP A 214 -19.51 4.17 1.37
N ALA A 215 -20.72 3.99 0.82
CA ALA A 215 -21.95 3.98 1.62
C ALA A 215 -22.00 2.83 2.64
N PHE A 216 -21.40 1.69 2.30
CA PHE A 216 -21.17 0.61 3.24
C PHE A 216 -20.04 0.95 4.22
N ALA A 217 -18.86 1.29 3.71
CA ALA A 217 -17.64 1.47 4.51
C ALA A 217 -17.78 2.59 5.57
N PHE A 218 -18.44 3.69 5.21
CA PHE A 218 -18.65 4.86 6.07
C PHE A 218 -20.06 4.94 6.67
N ASN A 219 -20.82 3.84 6.59
CA ASN A 219 -22.11 3.68 7.23
C ASN A 219 -23.16 4.76 6.91
N THR A 220 -23.24 5.20 5.66
CA THR A 220 -24.20 6.26 5.25
C THR A 220 -25.54 5.71 4.75
N LEU A 221 -25.60 4.42 4.38
CA LEU A 221 -26.83 3.69 4.11
C LEU A 221 -26.98 2.50 5.06
N ASP A 222 -28.20 2.17 5.46
CA ASP A 222 -28.49 0.93 6.18
C ASP A 222 -28.48 -0.29 5.25
N ALA A 223 -28.64 -1.50 5.82
CA ALA A 223 -28.62 -2.73 5.02
C ALA A 223 -29.73 -2.77 3.94
N GLU A 224 -30.94 -2.27 4.23
CA GLU A 224 -32.04 -2.27 3.25
C GLU A 224 -31.76 -1.31 2.08
N GLY A 225 -31.23 -0.12 2.39
CA GLY A 225 -30.79 0.84 1.40
C GLY A 225 -29.69 0.28 0.50
N LEU A 226 -28.72 -0.44 1.08
CA LEU A 226 -27.67 -1.13 0.32
C LEU A 226 -28.21 -2.27 -0.54
N ILE A 227 -29.16 -3.08 -0.04
CA ILE A 227 -29.83 -4.14 -0.82
C ILE A 227 -30.53 -3.51 -2.03
N ARG A 228 -31.30 -2.45 -1.81
CA ARG A 228 -32.06 -1.75 -2.85
C ARG A 228 -31.14 -1.12 -3.90
N ALA A 229 -30.08 -0.45 -3.46
CA ALA A 229 -29.12 0.21 -4.35
C ALA A 229 -28.46 -0.76 -5.33
N VAL A 230 -28.18 -2.01 -4.90
CA VAL A 230 -27.69 -3.07 -5.80
C VAL A 230 -28.83 -3.67 -6.63
N ALA A 231 -29.84 -4.26 -5.98
CA ALA A 231 -30.81 -5.14 -6.66
C ALA A 231 -31.80 -4.38 -7.56
N GLU A 232 -32.09 -3.11 -7.25
CA GLU A 232 -32.97 -2.27 -8.07
C GLU A 232 -32.16 -1.20 -8.80
N GLY A 233 -31.21 -0.56 -8.12
CA GLY A 233 -30.51 0.60 -8.65
C GLY A 233 -29.47 0.28 -9.73
N ARG A 234 -28.97 -0.97 -9.79
CA ARG A 234 -27.88 -1.43 -10.67
C ARG A 234 -28.31 -2.58 -11.59
N VAL A 235 -29.61 -2.71 -11.83
CA VAL A 235 -30.15 -3.71 -12.76
C VAL A 235 -29.85 -3.33 -14.22
N ASP A 236 -29.39 -4.29 -15.01
CA ASP A 236 -29.29 -4.18 -16.47
C ASP A 236 -30.45 -4.97 -17.08
N VAL A 237 -31.54 -4.26 -17.40
CA VAL A 237 -32.79 -4.85 -17.91
C VAL A 237 -32.57 -5.60 -19.23
N PHE A 238 -31.62 -5.16 -20.06
CA PHE A 238 -31.31 -5.82 -21.32
C PHE A 238 -30.63 -7.17 -21.06
N LYS A 239 -29.59 -7.20 -20.21
CA LYS A 239 -28.89 -8.44 -19.85
C LYS A 239 -29.77 -9.42 -19.08
N GLU A 240 -30.70 -8.93 -18.24
CA GLU A 240 -31.72 -9.79 -17.60
C GLU A 240 -32.61 -10.48 -18.64
N LYS A 241 -33.10 -9.74 -19.65
CA LYS A 241 -33.94 -10.29 -20.71
C LYS A 241 -33.19 -11.29 -21.60
N GLU A 242 -31.93 -11.00 -21.93
CA GLU A 242 -31.08 -11.84 -22.78
C GLU A 242 -30.47 -13.03 -22.03
N GLY A 243 -30.65 -13.11 -20.72
CA GLY A 243 -30.10 -14.16 -19.89
C GLY A 243 -28.57 -14.15 -19.78
N ILE A 244 -27.98 -12.96 -19.74
CA ILE A 244 -26.53 -12.74 -19.73
C ILE A 244 -26.11 -12.32 -18.32
N PRO A 245 -25.29 -13.12 -17.59
CA PRO A 245 -24.78 -12.70 -16.30
C PRO A 245 -23.92 -11.44 -16.37
N TYR A 246 -24.07 -10.53 -15.40
CA TYR A 246 -23.28 -9.30 -15.27
C TYR A 246 -22.93 -9.05 -13.81
N LEU A 247 -21.77 -8.43 -13.55
CA LEU A 247 -21.23 -8.30 -12.21
C LEU A 247 -21.29 -6.85 -11.70
N VAL A 248 -22.09 -6.63 -10.66
CA VAL A 248 -21.97 -5.42 -9.82
C VAL A 248 -20.80 -5.64 -8.87
N PHE A 249 -19.65 -5.04 -9.19
CA PHE A 249 -18.43 -5.14 -8.42
C PHE A 249 -18.28 -3.94 -7.49
N LEU A 250 -17.92 -4.20 -6.23
CA LEU A 250 -17.64 -3.21 -5.19
C LEU A 250 -16.33 -3.57 -4.47
N SER A 251 -15.68 -2.59 -3.86
CA SER A 251 -14.51 -2.85 -3.02
C SER A 251 -14.25 -1.79 -1.96
N SER A 252 -13.63 -2.20 -0.86
CA SER A 252 -13.24 -1.34 0.27
C SER A 252 -12.04 -1.95 0.99
N ASP A 253 -11.43 -1.19 1.90
CA ASP A 253 -10.49 -1.77 2.86
C ASP A 253 -11.18 -2.86 3.69
N LEU A 254 -10.45 -3.91 4.07
CA LEU A 254 -10.96 -4.96 4.95
C LEU A 254 -11.33 -4.37 6.32
N GLU A 255 -10.57 -3.36 6.76
CA GLU A 255 -10.79 -2.58 7.97
C GLU A 255 -12.11 -1.80 7.94
N ALA A 256 -12.75 -1.62 6.79
CA ALA A 256 -14.11 -1.05 6.72
C ALA A 256 -15.15 -1.95 7.43
N LEU A 257 -14.85 -3.23 7.62
CA LEU A 257 -15.65 -4.15 8.45
C LEU A 257 -15.51 -3.88 9.96
N LEU A 258 -14.58 -3.00 10.34
CA LEU A 258 -14.22 -2.64 11.71
C LEU A 258 -14.47 -1.15 12.01
N SER A 259 -14.97 -0.37 11.03
CA SER A 259 -15.13 1.08 11.16
C SER A 259 -16.17 1.51 12.20
N ASN A 260 -17.11 0.62 12.52
CA ASN A 260 -18.02 0.75 13.66
C ASN A 260 -18.49 -0.63 14.16
N PRO A 261 -19.09 -0.73 15.36
CA PRO A 261 -19.40 -2.00 15.98
C PRO A 261 -20.39 -2.89 15.21
N GLN A 262 -21.17 -2.35 14.27
CA GLN A 262 -22.23 -3.06 13.56
C GLN A 262 -21.87 -3.48 12.13
N GLN A 263 -20.66 -3.14 11.65
CA GLN A 263 -20.29 -3.35 10.24
C GLN A 263 -20.32 -4.82 9.80
N LEU A 264 -19.83 -5.75 10.64
CA LEU A 264 -19.83 -7.18 10.35
C LEU A 264 -21.26 -7.70 10.11
N ASP A 265 -22.17 -7.40 11.04
CA ASP A 265 -23.57 -7.85 10.96
C ASP A 265 -24.32 -7.19 9.81
N LYS A 266 -24.00 -5.92 9.54
CA LYS A 266 -24.55 -5.18 8.41
C LYS A 266 -24.14 -5.78 7.07
N PHE A 267 -22.87 -6.18 6.91
CA PHE A 267 -22.38 -6.83 5.69
C PHE A 267 -23.08 -8.18 5.47
N LEU A 268 -23.18 -9.02 6.52
CA LEU A 268 -23.90 -10.29 6.45
C LEU A 268 -25.37 -10.10 6.08
N LYS A 269 -26.05 -9.13 6.69
CA LYS A 269 -27.45 -8.81 6.38
C LYS A 269 -27.60 -8.36 4.93
N TRP A 270 -26.69 -7.52 4.44
CA TRP A 270 -26.69 -7.04 3.06
C TRP A 270 -26.56 -8.19 2.06
N VAL A 271 -25.53 -9.03 2.19
CA VAL A 271 -25.30 -10.17 1.30
C VAL A 271 -26.47 -11.17 1.35
N LYS A 272 -27.02 -11.44 2.54
CA LYS A 272 -28.20 -12.30 2.70
C LYS A 272 -29.43 -11.71 1.98
N GLY A 273 -29.69 -10.42 2.14
CA GLY A 273 -30.82 -9.76 1.47
C GLY A 273 -30.69 -9.75 -0.06
N LEU A 274 -29.48 -9.60 -0.60
CA LEU A 274 -29.23 -9.73 -2.04
C LEU A 274 -29.55 -11.15 -2.54
N LYS A 275 -29.16 -12.18 -1.78
CA LYS A 275 -29.49 -13.57 -2.08
C LYS A 275 -31.01 -13.81 -2.08
N GLU A 276 -31.74 -13.23 -1.13
CA GLU A 276 -33.20 -13.30 -1.07
C GLU A 276 -33.89 -12.60 -2.26
N LYS A 277 -33.24 -11.58 -2.85
CA LYS A 277 -33.66 -10.94 -4.11
C LYS A 277 -33.23 -11.73 -5.36
N GLY A 278 -32.54 -12.86 -5.20
CA GLY A 278 -32.09 -13.71 -6.31
C GLY A 278 -30.86 -13.19 -7.04
N VAL A 279 -30.05 -12.34 -6.39
CA VAL A 279 -28.72 -11.89 -6.83
C VAL A 279 -27.68 -12.83 -6.22
N GLU A 280 -26.91 -13.51 -7.07
CA GLU A 280 -25.86 -14.41 -6.59
C GLU A 280 -24.57 -13.65 -6.28
N ALA A 281 -23.97 -13.92 -5.11
CA ALA A 281 -22.64 -13.44 -4.77
C ALA A 281 -21.54 -14.33 -5.38
N VAL A 282 -20.61 -13.73 -6.11
CA VAL A 282 -19.45 -14.38 -6.75
C VAL A 282 -18.33 -13.35 -6.91
N ASN A 283 -17.10 -13.73 -6.60
CA ASN A 283 -15.95 -12.85 -6.75
C ASN A 283 -15.64 -12.54 -8.24
N ALA A 284 -14.94 -11.44 -8.49
CA ALA A 284 -14.68 -10.96 -9.85
C ALA A 284 -13.83 -11.91 -10.70
N VAL A 285 -12.86 -12.60 -10.09
CA VAL A 285 -11.97 -13.52 -10.80
C VAL A 285 -12.73 -14.77 -11.24
N GLU A 286 -13.54 -15.34 -10.35
CA GLU A 286 -14.39 -16.48 -10.67
C GLU A 286 -15.47 -16.12 -11.70
N PHE A 287 -16.00 -14.90 -11.66
CA PHE A 287 -16.90 -14.41 -12.71
C PHE A 287 -16.24 -14.44 -14.09
N VAL A 288 -14.97 -14.01 -14.21
CA VAL A 288 -14.18 -14.12 -15.45
C VAL A 288 -13.99 -15.58 -15.85
N ARG A 289 -13.58 -16.46 -14.92
CA ARG A 289 -13.36 -17.89 -15.21
C ARG A 289 -14.63 -18.55 -15.75
N LYS A 290 -15.80 -18.27 -15.16
CA LYS A 290 -17.10 -18.80 -15.60
C LYS A 290 -17.54 -18.28 -16.97
N LYS A 291 -17.15 -17.05 -17.32
CA LYS A 291 -17.38 -16.51 -18.68
C LYS A 291 -16.46 -17.19 -19.69
N LEU A 292 -15.18 -17.36 -19.35
CA LEU A 292 -14.20 -18.04 -20.22
C LEU A 292 -14.51 -19.52 -20.43
N SER A 293 -15.07 -20.21 -19.42
CA SER A 293 -15.49 -21.61 -19.52
C SER A 293 -16.85 -21.82 -20.19
N ALA A 294 -17.51 -20.74 -20.63
CA ALA A 294 -18.87 -20.72 -21.17
C ALA A 294 -19.97 -21.21 -20.20
N GLU A 295 -19.69 -21.30 -18.89
CA GLU A 295 -20.72 -21.52 -17.87
C GLU A 295 -21.68 -20.31 -17.80
N TYR A 296 -21.14 -19.10 -17.92
CA TYR A 296 -21.91 -17.87 -18.06
C TYR A 296 -22.00 -17.45 -19.52
N LYS A 297 -23.23 -17.25 -20.01
CA LYS A 297 -23.49 -16.68 -21.34
C LYS A 297 -22.81 -15.31 -21.47
N CYS A 298 -22.13 -15.08 -22.58
CA CYS A 298 -21.44 -13.83 -22.90
C CYS A 298 -22.23 -13.00 -23.91
N LEU A 299 -22.04 -11.67 -23.90
CA LEU A 299 -22.25 -10.88 -25.10
C LEU A 299 -21.23 -11.28 -26.18
N GLU A 300 -21.53 -11.01 -27.45
CA GLU A 300 -20.56 -11.22 -28.54
C GLU A 300 -19.28 -10.42 -28.26
N GLY A 301 -18.14 -11.09 -28.16
CA GLY A 301 -16.84 -10.48 -27.88
C GLY A 301 -16.55 -10.19 -26.39
N GLU A 302 -17.48 -10.41 -25.46
CA GLU A 302 -17.24 -10.20 -24.01
C GLU A 302 -16.13 -11.12 -23.48
N CYS A 303 -15.33 -10.62 -22.54
CA CYS A 303 -14.07 -11.24 -22.08
C CYS A 303 -13.01 -11.44 -23.18
N SER A 304 -13.01 -10.64 -24.25
CA SER A 304 -11.96 -10.67 -25.30
C SER A 304 -11.40 -9.27 -25.60
N GLU A 305 -10.42 -9.19 -26.50
CA GLU A 305 -9.89 -7.93 -27.05
C GLU A 305 -10.95 -7.02 -27.67
N GLN A 306 -12.08 -7.59 -28.12
CA GLN A 306 -13.19 -6.83 -28.68
C GLN A 306 -13.92 -6.00 -27.61
N PHE A 307 -13.85 -6.45 -26.34
CA PHE A 307 -14.40 -5.76 -25.16
C PHE A 307 -13.34 -4.95 -24.42
N ARG A 308 -12.41 -4.37 -25.19
CA ARG A 308 -11.34 -3.57 -24.62
C ARG A 308 -11.85 -2.18 -24.21
N ILE A 309 -11.47 -1.79 -23.00
CA ILE A 309 -11.60 -0.42 -22.50
C ILE A 309 -10.23 0.17 -22.19
N ASN A 310 -10.19 1.47 -21.92
CA ASN A 310 -8.96 2.15 -21.49
C ASN A 310 -9.11 2.67 -20.06
N VAL A 311 -7.97 2.81 -19.38
CA VAL A 311 -7.86 3.34 -18.02
C VAL A 311 -6.98 4.59 -18.07
N LYS A 312 -7.38 5.65 -17.36
CA LYS A 312 -6.61 6.90 -17.26
C LYS A 312 -5.32 6.65 -16.48
N ASP A 313 -4.17 6.97 -17.06
CA ASP A 313 -2.90 6.90 -16.35
C ASP A 313 -2.93 7.79 -15.09
N TYR A 314 -2.40 7.27 -13.99
CA TYR A 314 -2.38 7.85 -12.65
C TYR A 314 -3.75 8.00 -11.97
N SER A 315 -4.83 7.54 -12.57
CA SER A 315 -6.12 7.46 -11.88
C SER A 315 -6.08 6.43 -10.74
N SER A 316 -6.98 6.57 -9.78
CA SER A 316 -7.00 5.78 -8.52
C SER A 316 -8.42 5.54 -8.02
N TRP A 317 -8.58 4.77 -6.94
CA TRP A 317 -9.90 4.56 -6.31
C TRP A 317 -10.25 5.58 -5.22
N SER A 318 -9.29 6.41 -4.78
CA SER A 318 -9.36 7.17 -3.52
C SER A 318 -8.86 8.61 -3.61
N ASP A 319 -8.67 9.16 -4.82
CA ASP A 319 -8.26 10.56 -5.00
C ASP A 319 -9.22 11.60 -4.38
N TYR A 320 -8.79 12.85 -4.29
CA TYR A 320 -9.67 13.98 -3.95
C TYR A 320 -10.66 14.30 -5.08
N TYR A 321 -11.73 13.51 -5.15
CA TYR A 321 -12.70 13.58 -6.24
C TYR A 321 -13.45 14.91 -6.32
N ASP A 322 -13.58 15.64 -5.21
CA ASP A 322 -14.14 17.00 -5.18
C ASP A 322 -13.32 18.02 -5.99
N LEU A 323 -12.04 17.72 -6.23
CA LEU A 323 -11.12 18.54 -7.02
C LEU A 323 -10.95 18.05 -8.45
N SER A 324 -11.65 16.97 -8.84
CA SER A 324 -11.64 16.48 -10.22
C SER A 324 -12.25 17.50 -11.18
N ILE A 325 -11.63 17.67 -12.34
CA ILE A 325 -12.14 18.57 -13.40
C ILE A 325 -12.58 17.82 -14.67
N ASP A 326 -12.35 16.51 -14.75
CA ASP A 326 -12.68 15.66 -15.89
C ASP A 326 -13.67 14.54 -15.54
N GLY A 327 -14.22 14.56 -14.31
CA GLY A 327 -15.14 13.55 -13.79
C GLY A 327 -14.47 12.21 -13.48
N ARG A 328 -13.13 12.19 -13.37
CA ARG A 328 -12.32 11.01 -13.08
C ARG A 328 -11.35 11.27 -11.95
N THR A 329 -10.78 10.20 -11.42
CA THR A 329 -9.72 10.29 -10.41
C THR A 329 -8.35 10.51 -11.06
N SER A 330 -7.40 10.92 -10.23
CA SER A 330 -5.98 11.09 -10.53
C SER A 330 -5.17 10.58 -9.32
N ASP A 331 -3.95 11.08 -9.15
CA ASP A 331 -3.08 10.80 -8.01
C ASP A 331 -2.75 12.07 -7.19
N MET A 332 -3.54 13.14 -7.35
CA MET A 332 -3.28 14.43 -6.72
C MET A 332 -3.26 14.34 -5.19
N ARG A 333 -3.97 13.35 -4.62
CA ARG A 333 -3.88 13.03 -3.19
C ARG A 333 -2.45 12.80 -2.74
N TRP A 334 -1.66 11.99 -3.47
CA TRP A 334 -0.31 11.59 -3.03
C TRP A 334 0.80 12.44 -3.61
N THR A 335 0.54 13.21 -4.67
CA THR A 335 1.51 14.14 -5.25
C THR A 335 1.34 15.56 -4.70
N GLY A 336 0.14 15.91 -4.22
CA GLY A 336 -0.23 17.29 -3.90
C GLY A 336 -0.45 18.18 -5.13
N VAL A 337 -0.44 17.60 -6.34
CA VAL A 337 -0.52 18.32 -7.61
C VAL A 337 -1.65 17.77 -8.46
N ARG A 338 -2.59 18.64 -8.86
CA ARG A 338 -3.59 18.30 -9.86
C ARG A 338 -2.96 18.36 -11.24
N ARG A 339 -2.92 17.21 -11.93
CA ARG A 339 -2.17 17.03 -13.18
C ARG A 339 -2.73 17.84 -14.35
N GLU A 340 -4.04 18.01 -14.39
CA GLU A 340 -4.75 18.57 -15.53
C GLU A 340 -4.45 20.06 -15.75
N ASP A 341 -4.19 20.80 -14.68
CA ASP A 341 -3.79 22.22 -14.72
C ASP A 341 -2.42 22.48 -14.06
N ASN A 342 -1.73 21.42 -13.64
CA ASN A 342 -0.40 21.44 -13.01
C ASN A 342 -0.32 22.36 -11.78
N LYS A 343 -1.37 22.37 -10.96
CA LYS A 343 -1.46 23.22 -9.77
C LYS A 343 -1.34 22.43 -8.47
N VAL A 344 -0.64 23.02 -7.51
CA VAL A 344 -0.49 22.50 -6.15
C VAL A 344 -1.76 22.79 -5.36
N ILE A 345 -2.35 21.76 -4.78
CA ILE A 345 -3.63 21.87 -4.07
C ILE A 345 -3.45 22.16 -2.57
N ASN A 346 -4.54 22.54 -1.91
CA ASN A 346 -4.64 22.60 -0.45
C ASN A 346 -5.75 21.68 0.06
N ARG A 347 -5.68 21.27 1.33
CA ARG A 347 -6.74 20.54 2.02
C ARG A 347 -6.99 21.06 3.43
N TRP A 348 -8.19 20.82 3.92
CA TRP A 348 -8.58 21.24 5.26
C TRP A 348 -8.03 20.26 6.30
N HIS A 349 -7.34 20.80 7.30
CA HIS A 349 -6.88 20.07 8.47
C HIS A 349 -7.08 20.95 9.72
N LYS A 350 -7.74 20.41 10.76
CA LYS A 350 -8.04 21.13 12.03
C LYS A 350 -8.59 22.55 11.83
N GLY A 351 -9.51 22.72 10.88
CA GLY A 351 -10.19 24.00 10.61
C GLY A 351 -9.35 25.04 9.85
N LYS A 352 -8.20 24.66 9.28
CA LYS A 352 -7.36 25.53 8.45
C LYS A 352 -7.04 24.84 7.12
N LYS A 353 -6.74 25.63 6.08
CA LYS A 353 -6.20 25.09 4.83
C LYS A 353 -4.70 24.84 4.98
N VAL A 354 -4.23 23.68 4.51
CA VAL A 354 -2.83 23.27 4.52
C VAL A 354 -2.41 22.94 3.10
N SER A 355 -1.32 23.56 2.64
CA SER A 355 -0.74 23.25 1.33
C SER A 355 -0.32 21.78 1.27
N GLN A 356 -0.57 21.13 0.15
CA GLN A 356 -0.16 19.75 -0.08
C GLN A 356 1.22 19.66 -0.76
N LEU A 357 1.95 20.78 -0.89
CA LEU A 357 3.27 20.86 -1.52
C LEU A 357 4.30 19.89 -0.91
N TRP A 358 4.21 19.64 0.40
CA TRP A 358 5.07 18.70 1.11
C TRP A 358 5.01 17.28 0.53
N LYS A 359 3.86 16.88 -0.05
CA LYS A 359 3.72 15.56 -0.68
C LYS A 359 4.55 15.43 -1.94
N PHE A 360 4.64 16.49 -2.74
CA PHE A 360 5.50 16.53 -3.92
C PHE A 360 6.96 16.41 -3.51
N ALA A 361 7.39 17.23 -2.55
CA ALA A 361 8.77 17.22 -2.04
C ALA A 361 9.15 15.86 -1.45
N LEU A 362 8.27 15.26 -0.64
CA LEU A 362 8.49 13.95 -0.04
C LEU A 362 8.56 12.86 -1.11
N THR A 363 7.68 12.89 -2.11
CA THR A 363 7.71 11.96 -3.24
C THR A 363 9.04 12.07 -3.98
N LYS A 364 9.45 13.30 -4.34
CA LYS A 364 10.70 13.57 -5.06
C LYS A 364 11.93 13.15 -4.27
N LEU A 365 11.97 13.45 -2.97
CA LEU A 365 13.05 13.03 -2.08
C LEU A 365 13.17 11.51 -2.07
N PHE A 366 12.08 10.78 -1.83
CA PHE A 366 12.13 9.32 -1.80
C PHE A 366 12.53 8.70 -3.15
N ARG A 367 12.22 9.33 -4.30
CA ARG A 367 12.80 8.91 -5.59
C ARG A 367 14.31 9.01 -5.65
N GLU A 368 14.89 10.00 -4.98
CA GLU A 368 16.34 10.21 -4.91
C GLU A 368 16.97 9.21 -3.94
N LEU A 369 16.39 9.05 -2.75
CA LEU A 369 16.85 8.09 -1.73
C LEU A 369 16.80 6.64 -2.24
N ASN A 370 15.69 6.23 -2.87
CA ASN A 370 15.56 4.88 -3.43
C ASN A 370 16.64 4.59 -4.46
N ARG A 371 16.97 5.57 -5.31
CA ARG A 371 18.04 5.42 -6.31
C ARG A 371 19.42 5.38 -5.65
N ALA A 372 19.67 6.19 -4.64
CA ALA A 372 20.93 6.18 -3.91
C ALA A 372 21.18 4.81 -3.27
N VAL A 373 20.17 4.25 -2.60
CA VAL A 373 20.23 2.89 -2.03
C VAL A 373 20.43 1.84 -3.12
N ARG A 374 19.59 1.83 -4.17
CA ARG A 374 19.71 0.88 -5.28
C ARG A 374 21.11 0.92 -5.90
N PHE A 375 21.62 2.11 -6.22
CA PHE A 375 22.92 2.24 -6.85
C PHE A 375 24.06 1.85 -5.92
N GLY A 376 23.95 2.09 -4.60
CA GLY A 376 24.93 1.58 -3.64
C GLY A 376 24.94 0.06 -3.56
N VAL A 377 23.76 -0.57 -3.53
CA VAL A 377 23.62 -2.04 -3.58
C VAL A 377 24.23 -2.62 -4.86
N MET A 378 23.89 -2.07 -6.02
CA MET A 378 24.42 -2.53 -7.31
C MET A 378 25.94 -2.32 -7.42
N ASP A 379 26.45 -1.17 -6.96
CA ASP A 379 27.87 -0.84 -6.98
C ASP A 379 28.68 -1.84 -6.15
N LEU A 380 28.25 -2.13 -4.92
CA LEU A 380 28.93 -3.08 -4.04
C LEU A 380 28.85 -4.51 -4.58
N ILE A 381 27.71 -4.97 -5.08
CA ILE A 381 27.62 -6.32 -5.68
C ILE A 381 28.55 -6.45 -6.90
N LYS A 382 28.55 -5.46 -7.80
CA LYS A 382 29.39 -5.47 -9.03
C LYS A 382 30.87 -5.29 -8.75
N LYS A 383 31.23 -4.68 -7.61
CA LYS A 383 32.63 -4.59 -7.18
C LYS A 383 33.22 -5.96 -6.84
N TYR A 384 32.40 -6.86 -6.30
CA TYR A 384 32.82 -8.18 -5.81
C TYR A 384 32.35 -9.35 -6.68
N SER A 385 31.67 -9.11 -7.80
CA SER A 385 31.21 -10.15 -8.73
C SER A 385 31.05 -9.62 -10.15
N ASN A 386 30.91 -10.53 -11.12
CA ASN A 386 30.55 -10.18 -12.50
C ASN A 386 29.02 -10.22 -12.74
N ALA A 387 28.21 -10.06 -11.69
CA ALA A 387 26.75 -10.11 -11.80
C ALA A 387 26.23 -8.97 -12.70
N ASP A 388 25.35 -9.33 -13.63
CA ASP A 388 24.60 -8.36 -14.43
C ASP A 388 23.37 -7.82 -13.67
N ASP A 389 22.69 -6.84 -14.26
CA ASP A 389 21.52 -6.19 -13.63
C ASP A 389 20.38 -7.18 -13.39
N ASP A 390 20.20 -8.16 -14.26
CA ASP A 390 19.14 -9.18 -14.15
C ASP A 390 19.43 -10.16 -13.01
N SER A 391 20.70 -10.55 -12.82
CA SER A 391 21.12 -11.39 -11.69
C SER A 391 20.96 -10.68 -10.35
N ILE A 392 21.24 -9.38 -10.30
CA ILE A 392 21.00 -8.55 -9.11
C ILE A 392 19.49 -8.40 -8.85
N GLU A 393 18.69 -8.17 -9.89
CA GLU A 393 17.24 -8.11 -9.78
C GLU A 393 16.67 -9.43 -9.23
N GLU A 394 17.13 -10.57 -9.74
CA GLU A 394 16.72 -11.90 -9.27
C GLU A 394 17.13 -12.16 -7.82
N PHE A 395 18.36 -11.80 -7.43
CA PHE A 395 18.79 -11.85 -6.02
C PHE A 395 17.86 -11.03 -5.12
N LEU A 396 17.56 -9.79 -5.51
CA LEU A 396 16.69 -8.92 -4.73
C LEU A 396 15.26 -9.45 -4.67
N VAL A 397 14.76 -10.16 -5.69
CA VAL A 397 13.47 -10.86 -5.61
C VAL A 397 13.55 -12.03 -4.62
N ARG A 398 14.57 -12.91 -4.74
CA ARG A 398 14.73 -14.06 -3.85
C ARG A 398 15.00 -13.67 -2.40
N TYR A 399 15.56 -12.50 -2.13
CA TYR A 399 15.75 -12.01 -0.76
C TYR A 399 14.43 -11.85 0.02
N ALA A 400 13.27 -11.80 -0.65
CA ALA A 400 11.96 -11.91 0.01
C ALA A 400 11.86 -13.17 0.88
N ARG A 401 12.52 -14.27 0.48
CA ARG A 401 12.59 -15.54 1.25
C ARG A 401 13.34 -15.41 2.57
N ILE A 402 14.17 -14.39 2.73
CA ILE A 402 14.78 -14.03 4.01
C ILE A 402 13.88 -13.04 4.76
N PHE A 403 13.40 -12.00 4.09
CA PHE A 403 12.63 -10.93 4.75
C PHE A 403 11.30 -11.43 5.34
N PHE A 404 10.62 -12.36 4.64
CA PHE A 404 9.37 -12.99 5.07
C PHE A 404 9.54 -14.48 5.37
N ARG A 405 10.72 -14.89 5.86
CA ARG A 405 11.12 -16.30 6.01
C ARG A 405 10.04 -17.20 6.58
N GLU A 406 9.48 -16.87 7.74
CA GLU A 406 8.51 -17.74 8.41
C GLU A 406 7.22 -17.94 7.59
N HIS A 407 6.86 -17.01 6.71
CA HIS A 407 5.74 -17.20 5.78
C HIS A 407 6.08 -18.29 4.74
N TYR A 408 7.25 -18.21 4.13
CA TYR A 408 7.67 -19.20 3.12
C TYR A 408 7.91 -20.57 3.74
N GLU A 409 8.50 -20.62 4.95
CA GLU A 409 8.68 -21.87 5.72
C GLU A 409 7.36 -22.51 6.11
N TYR A 410 6.32 -21.72 6.41
CA TYR A 410 4.98 -22.25 6.69
C TYR A 410 4.42 -23.09 5.53
N PHE A 411 4.84 -22.79 4.29
CA PHE A 411 4.42 -23.49 3.07
C PHE A 411 5.50 -24.40 2.48
N ASP A 412 6.52 -24.78 3.27
CA ASP A 412 7.62 -25.65 2.87
C ASP A 412 8.38 -25.14 1.62
N LEU A 413 8.47 -23.82 1.45
CA LEU A 413 9.22 -23.22 0.35
C LEU A 413 10.66 -22.87 0.77
N ASP A 414 11.60 -22.97 -0.17
CA ASP A 414 13.03 -22.76 0.11
C ASP A 414 13.34 -21.33 0.58
N THR A 415 14.01 -21.24 1.73
CA THR A 415 14.49 -20.00 2.37
C THR A 415 16.00 -20.05 2.64
N SER A 416 16.70 -21.05 2.09
CA SER A 416 18.13 -21.25 2.29
C SER A 416 18.95 -20.11 1.69
N VAL A 417 20.08 -19.82 2.33
CA VAL A 417 21.02 -18.81 1.82
C VAL A 417 21.54 -19.17 0.44
N ASP A 418 21.75 -20.47 0.18
CA ASP A 418 22.19 -20.96 -1.13
C ASP A 418 21.18 -20.62 -2.23
N TYR A 419 19.88 -20.85 -2.00
CA TYR A 419 18.83 -20.47 -2.95
C TYR A 419 18.81 -18.97 -3.23
N VAL A 420 18.89 -18.17 -2.16
CA VAL A 420 18.77 -16.71 -2.23
C VAL A 420 19.97 -16.10 -2.93
N THR A 421 21.18 -16.56 -2.63
CA THR A 421 22.43 -15.97 -3.13
C THR A 421 22.90 -16.54 -4.46
N GLU A 422 22.30 -17.64 -4.95
CA GLU A 422 22.69 -18.30 -6.21
C GLU A 422 22.91 -17.35 -7.42
N PRO A 423 22.04 -16.34 -7.69
CA PRO A 423 22.25 -15.41 -8.81
C PRO A 423 23.52 -14.56 -8.69
N ILE A 424 24.03 -14.37 -7.47
CA ILE A 424 25.22 -13.55 -7.16
C ILE A 424 26.21 -14.30 -6.27
N LYS A 425 26.33 -15.62 -6.47
CA LYS A 425 27.09 -16.56 -5.62
C LYS A 425 28.56 -16.23 -5.38
N ASP A 426 29.15 -15.36 -6.21
CA ASP A 426 30.54 -14.93 -6.09
C ASP A 426 30.73 -13.83 -5.02
N VAL A 427 29.64 -13.18 -4.59
CA VAL A 427 29.65 -12.19 -3.50
C VAL A 427 29.56 -12.89 -2.15
N ASP A 428 30.38 -12.46 -1.18
CA ASP A 428 30.27 -12.92 0.21
C ASP A 428 28.82 -12.79 0.73
N PRO A 429 28.18 -13.89 1.17
CA PRO A 429 26.83 -13.88 1.75
C PRO A 429 26.66 -12.88 2.89
N ALA A 430 27.72 -12.59 3.67
CA ALA A 430 27.65 -11.59 4.74
C ALA A 430 27.34 -10.20 4.19
N LEU A 431 28.00 -9.81 3.09
CA LEU A 431 27.78 -8.54 2.42
C LEU A 431 26.47 -8.55 1.62
N SER A 432 26.25 -9.57 0.78
CA SER A 432 25.09 -9.59 -0.11
C SER A 432 23.77 -9.59 0.66
N LEU A 433 23.64 -10.39 1.72
CA LEU A 433 22.43 -10.42 2.55
C LEU A 433 22.24 -9.11 3.32
N LYS A 434 23.32 -8.44 3.76
CA LYS A 434 23.25 -7.09 4.33
C LYS A 434 22.73 -6.06 3.31
N LEU A 435 23.15 -6.15 2.05
CA LEU A 435 22.65 -5.30 0.97
C LEU A 435 21.18 -5.60 0.62
N GLY A 436 20.78 -6.87 0.62
CA GLY A 436 19.39 -7.28 0.50
C GLY A 436 18.51 -6.67 1.60
N ARG A 437 18.98 -6.72 2.85
CA ARG A 437 18.33 -6.06 4.00
C ARG A 437 18.15 -4.57 3.77
N ILE A 438 19.23 -3.86 3.43
CA ILE A 438 19.23 -2.42 3.18
C ILE A 438 18.21 -2.07 2.08
N TYR A 439 18.19 -2.84 0.99
CA TYR A 439 17.25 -2.65 -0.11
C TYR A 439 15.80 -2.84 0.36
N TYR A 440 15.50 -3.89 1.13
CA TYR A 440 14.15 -4.18 1.62
C TYR A 440 13.67 -3.18 2.67
N ILE A 441 14.57 -2.66 3.52
CA ILE A 441 14.23 -1.57 4.43
C ILE A 441 13.90 -0.29 3.64
N MET A 442 14.61 -0.02 2.54
CA MET A 442 14.24 1.07 1.63
C MET A 442 12.87 0.82 0.98
N LEU A 443 12.56 -0.41 0.54
CA LEU A 443 11.23 -0.73 0.00
C LEU A 443 10.13 -0.53 1.05
N LEU A 444 10.34 -0.99 2.30
CA LEU A 444 9.45 -0.77 3.43
C LEU A 444 9.19 0.73 3.68
N ALA A 445 10.22 1.56 3.51
CA ALA A 445 10.11 3.01 3.68
C ALA A 445 9.23 3.72 2.63
N ASN A 446 8.72 3.01 1.61
CA ASN A 446 7.95 3.58 0.51
C ASN A 446 6.43 3.44 0.65
N HIS A 447 5.90 3.14 1.85
CA HIS A 447 4.46 3.13 2.10
C HIS A 447 3.78 4.39 1.54
N SER A 448 2.61 4.22 0.92
CA SER A 448 1.81 5.33 0.41
C SER A 448 1.15 6.16 1.52
N CYS A 449 0.92 5.56 2.71
CA CYS A 449 0.13 6.10 3.81
C CYS A 449 0.44 7.56 4.19
N PRO A 450 1.71 7.99 4.33
CA PRO A 450 2.03 9.37 4.68
C PRO A 450 1.28 10.35 3.78
N ARG A 451 1.34 10.12 2.47
CA ARG A 451 0.82 11.03 1.46
C ARG A 451 -0.68 10.86 1.21
N PHE A 452 -1.33 9.89 1.86
CA PHE A 452 -2.79 9.78 1.83
C PHE A 452 -3.46 10.91 2.63
N TRP A 453 -2.88 11.26 3.79
CA TRP A 453 -3.44 12.21 4.75
C TRP A 453 -3.12 13.66 4.42
N GLU A 454 -3.92 14.59 4.95
CA GLU A 454 -3.81 16.02 4.65
C GLU A 454 -2.61 16.70 5.34
N ASN A 455 -2.16 16.17 6.48
CA ASN A 455 -1.05 16.67 7.28
C ASN A 455 0.15 15.71 7.26
N ILE A 456 1.37 16.27 7.32
CA ILE A 456 2.61 15.47 7.27
C ILE A 456 2.92 14.77 8.60
N ASP A 457 2.61 15.39 9.74
CA ASP A 457 2.99 14.91 11.08
C ASP A 457 2.09 13.74 11.52
N THR A 458 2.44 12.53 11.08
CA THR A 458 1.73 11.30 11.39
C THR A 458 2.69 10.14 11.68
N ARG A 459 2.20 9.12 12.40
CA ARG A 459 3.00 7.93 12.77
C ARG A 459 3.59 7.20 11.54
N VAL A 460 2.90 7.25 10.41
CA VAL A 460 3.33 6.61 9.16
C VAL A 460 4.41 7.41 8.45
N THR A 461 4.38 8.74 8.49
CA THR A 461 5.49 9.56 7.98
C THR A 461 6.75 9.31 8.79
N PHE A 462 6.60 9.25 10.12
CA PHE A 462 7.69 8.91 11.02
C PHE A 462 8.27 7.53 10.70
N GLY A 463 7.42 6.51 10.54
CA GLY A 463 7.84 5.14 10.20
C GLY A 463 8.60 5.04 8.87
N ASN A 464 8.13 5.70 7.80
CA ASN A 464 8.85 5.74 6.53
C ASN A 464 10.23 6.36 6.68
N VAL A 465 10.32 7.50 7.38
CA VAL A 465 11.59 8.22 7.56
C VAL A 465 12.55 7.43 8.45
N VAL A 466 12.05 6.74 9.48
CA VAL A 466 12.82 5.80 10.30
C VAL A 466 13.44 4.71 9.44
N ALA A 467 12.62 4.04 8.62
CA ALA A 467 13.09 2.93 7.78
C ALA A 467 14.18 3.41 6.80
N ILE A 468 13.93 4.47 6.03
CA ILE A 468 14.94 4.95 5.08
C ILE A 468 16.21 5.48 5.76
N SER A 469 16.09 6.09 6.94
CA SER A 469 17.25 6.53 7.72
C SER A 469 18.11 5.33 8.13
N LYS A 470 17.49 4.23 8.59
CA LYS A 470 18.21 3.00 8.91
C LYS A 470 18.95 2.43 7.70
N ALA A 471 18.26 2.33 6.56
CA ALA A 471 18.87 1.81 5.32
C ALA A 471 20.06 2.67 4.85
N LEU A 472 19.94 4.00 4.94
CA LEU A 472 21.02 4.92 4.56
C LEU A 472 22.21 4.81 5.52
N ILE A 473 21.98 4.78 6.83
CA ILE A 473 23.05 4.70 7.83
C ILE A 473 23.80 3.36 7.71
N GLU A 474 23.08 2.23 7.62
CA GLU A 474 23.72 0.92 7.43
C GLU A 474 24.56 0.88 6.13
N LEU A 475 24.13 1.57 5.07
CA LEU A 475 24.90 1.63 3.81
C LEU A 475 26.09 2.60 3.87
N ILE A 476 25.96 3.71 4.62
CA ILE A 476 27.06 4.64 4.91
C ILE A 476 28.18 3.89 5.63
N GLU A 477 27.85 3.12 6.65
CA GLU A 477 28.81 2.36 7.46
C GLU A 477 29.61 1.37 6.60
N ILE A 478 28.95 0.63 5.71
CA ILE A 478 29.64 -0.29 4.78
C ILE A 478 30.67 0.47 3.93
N TYR A 479 30.31 1.63 3.37
CA TYR A 479 31.27 2.42 2.60
C TYR A 479 32.37 3.06 3.46
N ILE A 480 32.12 3.37 4.73
CA ILE A 480 33.15 3.81 5.68
C ILE A 480 34.15 2.68 5.94
N GLU A 481 33.67 1.46 6.18
CA GLU A 481 34.51 0.27 6.38
C GLU A 481 35.40 0.00 5.16
N GLU A 482 34.90 0.30 3.95
CA GLU A 482 35.67 0.23 2.71
C GLU A 482 36.64 1.41 2.49
N ASN A 483 36.67 2.42 3.37
CA ASN A 483 37.39 3.68 3.18
C ASN A 483 37.01 4.41 1.87
N SER A 484 35.72 4.37 1.51
CA SER A 484 35.19 4.93 0.26
C SER A 484 34.61 6.32 0.46
N GLU A 485 34.97 7.27 -0.42
CA GLU A 485 34.36 8.62 -0.45
C GLU A 485 32.85 8.59 -0.70
N ARG A 486 32.31 7.48 -1.22
CA ARG A 486 30.88 7.30 -1.49
C ARG A 486 30.02 7.34 -0.22
N ALA A 487 30.62 7.08 0.95
CA ALA A 487 29.96 7.30 2.23
C ALA A 487 29.41 8.73 2.37
N ASN A 488 30.16 9.74 1.87
CA ASN A 488 29.74 11.14 1.93
C ASN A 488 28.54 11.44 1.01
N PHE A 489 28.40 10.73 -0.11
CA PHE A 489 27.26 10.90 -1.00
C PHE A 489 25.97 10.40 -0.36
N LEU A 490 26.03 9.29 0.37
CA LEU A 490 24.89 8.78 1.13
C LEU A 490 24.62 9.63 2.37
N LEU A 491 25.66 10.16 3.02
CA LEU A 491 25.49 11.12 4.10
C LEU A 491 24.75 12.37 3.61
N LEU A 492 25.07 12.88 2.40
CA LEU A 492 24.32 13.98 1.78
C LEU A 492 22.83 13.64 1.59
N GLU A 493 22.52 12.40 1.17
CA GLU A 493 21.14 11.94 1.06
C GLU A 493 20.42 11.89 2.42
N TYR A 494 21.10 11.43 3.47
CA TYR A 494 20.58 11.49 4.84
C TYR A 494 20.43 12.93 5.35
N MET A 495 21.34 13.85 5.02
CA MET A 495 21.24 15.26 5.38
C MET A 495 20.02 15.94 4.77
N LYS A 496 19.53 15.49 3.60
CA LYS A 496 18.28 15.98 3.01
C LYS A 496 17.03 15.62 3.83
N LEU A 497 17.09 14.54 4.63
CA LEU A 497 16.04 14.22 5.60
C LEU A 497 16.13 15.16 6.82
N LEU A 498 17.34 15.34 7.37
CA LEU A 498 17.54 16.24 8.51
C LEU A 498 17.18 17.69 8.20
N ALA A 499 17.51 18.15 6.98
CA ALA A 499 17.24 19.48 6.47
C ALA A 499 16.03 19.51 5.51
N PHE A 500 15.04 18.63 5.69
CA PHE A 500 13.86 18.55 4.81
C PHE A 500 13.20 19.90 4.47
N PRO A 501 13.06 20.87 5.41
CA PRO A 501 12.48 22.17 5.09
C PRO A 501 13.27 22.97 4.03
N GLN A 502 14.58 22.74 3.89
CA GLN A 502 15.43 23.40 2.89
C GLN A 502 15.07 23.00 1.45
N LEU A 503 14.45 21.82 1.27
CA LEU A 503 14.10 21.30 -0.05
C LEU A 503 13.06 22.15 -0.78
N TYR A 504 12.37 23.07 -0.09
CA TYR A 504 11.56 24.09 -0.76
C TYR A 504 12.37 24.91 -1.76
N TYR A 505 13.57 25.34 -1.34
CA TYR A 505 14.46 26.13 -2.18
C TYR A 505 15.21 25.23 -3.16
N ASP A 506 15.78 24.12 -2.68
CA ASP A 506 16.64 23.24 -3.50
C ASP A 506 15.86 22.56 -4.65
N TYR A 507 14.56 22.36 -4.49
CA TYR A 507 13.69 21.80 -5.52
C TYR A 507 12.94 22.86 -6.33
N ASP A 508 13.28 24.15 -6.20
CA ASP A 508 12.62 25.26 -6.88
C ASP A 508 11.08 25.25 -6.69
N LEU A 509 10.58 24.83 -5.52
CA LEU A 509 9.13 24.64 -5.31
C LEU A 509 8.35 25.96 -5.40
N PHE A 510 9.02 27.09 -5.14
CA PHE A 510 8.49 28.44 -5.33
C PHE A 510 8.09 28.73 -6.79
N ARG A 511 8.54 27.94 -7.77
CA ARG A 511 8.15 28.09 -9.19
C ARG A 511 6.84 27.38 -9.53
N MET A 512 6.37 26.48 -8.67
CA MET A 512 5.10 25.77 -8.88
C MET A 512 3.93 26.75 -8.67
N GLN A 513 2.81 26.51 -9.34
CA GLN A 513 1.61 27.34 -9.19
C GLN A 513 0.66 26.72 -8.17
N GLY A 514 0.24 27.51 -7.18
CA GLY A 514 -0.84 27.12 -6.27
C GLY A 514 -2.21 27.15 -6.96
N LEU A 515 -3.12 26.27 -6.54
CA LEU A 515 -4.51 26.22 -7.02
C LEU A 515 -5.25 27.53 -6.73
N GLU A 516 -5.15 28.02 -5.50
CA GLU A 516 -5.66 29.31 -5.04
C GLU A 516 -4.59 30.42 -5.08
N GLY A 517 -3.35 30.07 -5.45
CA GLY A 517 -2.24 30.99 -5.69
C GLY A 517 -1.32 31.21 -4.49
N TRP A 518 -1.61 30.61 -3.33
CA TRP A 518 -0.80 30.77 -2.12
C TRP A 518 -0.09 29.47 -1.70
N GLU A 519 -0.52 28.32 -2.20
CA GLU A 519 -0.07 27.00 -1.74
C GLU A 519 1.43 26.76 -1.94
N THR A 520 2.07 27.51 -2.83
CA THR A 520 3.49 27.38 -3.16
C THR A 520 4.36 28.49 -2.56
N SER A 521 3.78 29.32 -1.68
CA SER A 521 4.55 30.31 -0.93
C SER A 521 5.43 29.66 0.14
N GLU A 522 6.46 30.39 0.53
CA GLU A 522 7.36 29.97 1.61
C GLU A 522 6.61 29.81 2.94
N GLU A 523 5.70 30.73 3.26
CA GLU A 523 4.83 30.66 4.44
C GLU A 523 3.97 29.39 4.44
N ALA A 524 3.35 29.06 3.30
CA ALA A 524 2.53 27.87 3.17
C ALA A 524 3.34 26.57 3.36
N TRP A 525 4.56 26.55 2.82
CA TRP A 525 5.50 25.44 2.99
C TRP A 525 5.85 25.23 4.47
N PHE A 526 6.38 26.25 5.14
CA PHE A 526 6.81 26.11 6.53
C PHE A 526 5.65 25.84 7.49
N ALA A 527 4.48 26.47 7.27
CA ALA A 527 3.27 26.19 8.05
C ALA A 527 2.82 24.72 7.90
N SER A 528 2.99 24.11 6.74
CA SER A 528 2.64 22.70 6.52
C SER A 528 3.57 21.70 7.23
N LEU A 529 4.73 22.15 7.70
CA LEU A 529 5.75 21.34 8.37
C LEU A 529 5.79 21.54 9.89
N GLU A 530 4.94 22.41 10.44
CA GLU A 530 4.88 22.65 11.87
C GLU A 530 4.64 21.34 12.64
N SER A 531 5.30 21.21 13.78
CA SER A 531 5.12 20.07 14.66
C SER A 531 3.70 20.05 15.22
N GLU A 532 3.07 18.88 15.21
CA GLU A 532 1.76 18.67 15.84
C GLU A 532 1.82 18.16 17.28
N VAL A 533 3.03 18.06 17.86
CA VAL A 533 3.25 17.52 19.20
C VAL A 533 3.92 18.52 20.13
N PRO A 534 3.58 18.52 21.43
CA PRO A 534 4.07 19.52 22.37
C PRO A 534 5.54 19.31 22.78
N ASN A 535 6.07 18.09 22.63
CA ASN A 535 7.39 17.69 23.11
C ASN A 535 8.49 17.72 22.02
N SER A 536 8.18 18.25 20.83
CA SER A 536 9.17 18.45 19.77
C SER A 536 8.83 19.67 18.94
N LYS A 537 9.80 20.56 18.70
CA LYS A 537 9.66 21.69 17.77
C LYS A 537 9.99 21.34 16.32
N TYR A 538 10.56 20.16 16.08
CA TYR A 538 11.00 19.74 14.75
C TYR A 538 9.84 19.22 13.92
N ASN A 539 9.88 19.44 12.60
CA ASN A 539 9.00 18.72 11.68
C ASN A 539 9.23 17.20 11.79
N VAL A 540 8.23 16.40 11.46
CA VAL A 540 8.26 14.94 11.66
C VAL A 540 9.40 14.23 10.90
N VAL A 541 9.82 14.75 9.73
CA VAL A 541 10.90 14.15 8.93
C VAL A 541 12.24 14.32 9.64
N THR A 542 12.57 15.56 10.04
CA THR A 542 13.76 15.84 10.86
C THR A 542 13.71 15.07 12.18
N ARG A 543 12.55 15.04 12.85
CA ARG A 543 12.35 14.35 14.13
C ARG A 543 12.68 12.85 14.03
N ALA A 544 12.16 12.17 13.01
CA ALA A 544 12.40 10.75 12.75
C ALA A 544 13.85 10.45 12.35
N ALA A 545 14.43 11.27 11.45
CA ALA A 545 15.83 11.11 11.07
C ALA A 545 16.76 11.26 12.29
N LEU A 546 16.58 12.31 13.11
CA LEU A 546 17.31 12.48 14.37
C LEU A 546 17.09 11.31 15.35
N TYR A 547 15.89 10.75 15.40
CA TYR A 547 15.56 9.63 16.30
C TYR A 547 16.39 8.39 16.00
N ILE A 548 16.70 8.13 14.72
CA ILE A 548 17.60 7.05 14.30
C ILE A 548 19.05 7.48 14.39
N GLY A 549 19.39 8.65 13.87
CA GLY A 549 20.76 9.12 13.80
C GLY A 549 21.43 9.30 15.16
N LYS A 550 20.65 9.60 16.21
CA LYS A 550 21.20 9.68 17.58
C LYS A 550 21.66 8.32 18.12
N GLU A 551 21.11 7.22 17.62
CA GLU A 551 21.48 5.87 18.07
C GLU A 551 22.53 5.26 17.13
N ASP A 552 22.35 5.44 15.82
CA ASP A 552 23.03 4.63 14.81
C ASP A 552 24.18 5.34 14.07
N LEU A 553 24.27 6.67 14.10
CA LEU A 553 25.35 7.33 13.36
C LEU A 553 26.71 7.16 14.04
N PRO A 554 27.81 7.08 13.25
CA PRO A 554 29.16 7.14 13.77
C PRO A 554 29.38 8.35 14.69
N GLN A 555 30.17 8.16 15.74
CA GLN A 555 30.32 9.14 16.84
C GLN A 555 30.65 10.57 16.37
N ASP A 556 31.51 10.73 15.37
CA ASP A 556 31.90 12.05 14.86
C ASP A 556 30.73 12.76 14.17
N ILE A 557 29.94 12.01 13.37
CA ILE A 557 28.76 12.54 12.69
C ILE A 557 27.65 12.83 13.71
N ARG A 558 27.43 11.93 14.66
CA ARG A 558 26.49 12.11 15.77
C ARG A 558 26.80 13.38 16.56
N SER A 559 28.06 13.62 16.89
CA SER A 559 28.50 14.81 17.63
C SER A 559 28.21 16.12 16.87
N ALA A 560 28.33 16.10 15.54
CA ALA A 560 27.96 17.24 14.70
C ALA A 560 26.44 17.52 14.74
N ILE A 561 25.62 16.47 14.73
CA ILE A 561 24.16 16.59 14.86
C ILE A 561 23.77 17.10 16.26
N GLU A 562 24.39 16.59 17.32
CA GLU A 562 24.20 17.06 18.71
C GLU A 562 24.50 18.55 18.88
N SER A 563 25.43 19.08 18.08
CA SER A 563 25.78 20.50 18.09
C SER A 563 24.74 21.39 17.38
N LEU A 564 23.94 20.82 16.47
CA LEU A 564 22.96 21.55 15.64
C LEU A 564 21.51 21.35 16.13
N TYR A 565 21.22 20.22 16.78
CA TYR A 565 19.87 19.82 17.15
C TYR A 565 19.79 19.40 18.62
N ASP A 566 18.68 19.77 19.28
CA ASP A 566 18.35 19.28 20.62
C ASP A 566 17.78 17.86 20.52
N LEU A 567 18.64 16.86 20.70
CA LEU A 567 18.27 15.44 20.57
C LEU A 567 17.24 14.97 21.60
N LYS A 568 16.98 15.72 22.67
CA LYS A 568 15.88 15.39 23.61
C LYS A 568 14.51 15.50 22.95
N GLN A 569 14.40 16.27 21.86
CA GLN A 569 13.18 16.46 21.08
C GLN A 569 13.07 15.48 19.90
N ALA A 570 14.07 14.61 19.71
CA ALA A 570 14.00 13.48 18.78
C ALA A 570 13.26 12.33 19.48
N VAL A 571 11.93 12.39 19.41
CA VAL A 571 10.97 11.46 20.03
C VAL A 571 10.02 10.90 18.96
N ALA A 572 9.36 9.78 19.28
CA ALA A 572 8.45 9.13 18.33
C ALA A 572 7.03 9.71 18.32
N ASP A 573 6.66 10.64 19.22
CA ASP A 573 5.35 11.29 19.19
C ASP A 573 5.09 11.98 17.83
N THR A 574 3.86 11.86 17.32
CA THR A 574 3.40 12.53 16.08
C THR A 574 1.97 13.04 16.22
N GLY A 575 1.50 13.83 15.27
CA GLY A 575 0.07 14.05 15.07
C GLY A 575 -0.68 12.73 14.82
N HIS A 576 -2.00 12.76 15.02
CA HIS A 576 -2.89 11.62 14.81
C HIS A 576 -3.33 11.51 13.36
N ILE A 577 -3.48 10.28 12.88
CA ILE A 577 -4.10 10.00 11.58
C ILE A 577 -5.61 10.23 11.68
N SER A 578 -6.17 11.05 10.77
CA SER A 578 -7.60 11.39 10.77
C SER A 578 -8.51 10.16 10.65
N GLY A 579 -8.13 9.17 9.83
CA GLY A 579 -8.88 7.94 9.65
C GLY A 579 -8.89 6.99 10.85
N GLU A 580 -7.98 7.16 11.81
CA GLU A 580 -7.88 6.27 12.99
C GLU A 580 -8.59 6.84 14.22
N ARG A 581 -9.21 8.02 14.08
CA ARG A 581 -9.91 8.73 15.16
C ARG A 581 -11.12 7.98 15.71
N HIS A 582 -11.61 6.95 15.00
CA HIS A 582 -12.69 6.08 15.48
C HIS A 582 -12.23 5.07 16.56
N GLY A 583 -10.91 4.88 16.72
CA GLY A 583 -10.36 4.09 17.83
C GLY A 583 -10.48 4.82 19.17
N GLU A 584 -10.62 4.05 20.24
CA GLU A 584 -10.59 4.55 21.61
C GLU A 584 -9.13 4.63 22.08
N TRP A 585 -8.44 5.71 21.68
CA TRP A 585 -7.06 5.98 22.07
C TRP A 585 -6.96 6.45 23.52
N GLU A 586 -5.90 6.03 24.23
CA GLU A 586 -5.63 6.56 25.58
C GLU A 586 -5.20 8.04 25.51
N ASN A 587 -4.29 8.40 24.60
CA ASN A 587 -4.06 9.79 24.22
C ASN A 587 -4.81 10.11 22.91
N LYS A 588 -5.89 10.91 23.02
CA LYS A 588 -6.68 11.35 21.87
C LYS A 588 -6.17 12.66 21.24
N GLU A 589 -5.19 13.33 21.82
CA GLU A 589 -4.72 14.63 21.30
C GLU A 589 -3.69 14.44 20.19
N TRP A 590 -2.72 13.56 20.42
CA TRP A 590 -1.68 13.16 19.46
C TRP A 590 -1.32 11.67 19.59
N CYS A 591 -0.61 11.13 18.61
CA CYS A 591 -0.18 9.73 18.60
C CYS A 591 1.07 9.57 19.48
N GLU A 592 0.87 9.17 20.73
CA GLU A 592 1.93 9.11 21.74
C GLU A 592 2.96 7.99 21.48
N HIS A 593 4.10 8.07 22.17
CA HIS A 593 4.94 6.92 22.46
C HIS A 593 5.41 6.97 23.91
N ARG A 594 4.98 6.00 24.73
CA ARG A 594 5.43 5.91 26.12
C ARG A 594 6.83 5.31 26.21
N SER A 595 7.76 6.10 26.74
CA SER A 595 9.02 5.59 27.29
C SER A 595 8.69 4.95 28.65
N VAL A 596 8.82 3.63 28.77
CA VAL A 596 8.68 2.91 30.04
C VAL A 596 9.99 2.93 30.79
#